data_AF-A0A2A4ZW71-F1
#
_entry.id   AF-A0A2A4ZW71-F1
#
_cell.length_a   1.000
_cell.length_b   1.000
_cell.length_c   1.000
_cell.angle_alpha   90.00
_cell.angle_beta   90.00
_cell.angle_gamma   90.00
#
_symmetry.space_group_name_H-M   'P 1'
#
loop_
_entity.id
_entity.type
_entity.pdbx_description
1 polymer ?
#
loop_
_entity_poly.entity_id
_entity_poly.type
_entity_poly.pdbx_seq_one_letter_code
_entity_poly.pdbx_strand_id
1 'polypeptide(L)'
;MAYTVLEDEYINKLFEGTGFSDSILASTKRQREQIVKTLSNQVNGYWSGHTAYHLVVNGGFLHDDKSGADKRLTALGVAFMEEFKLKGSGSG
;
A
#
# COMPACT_ATOMS: atom_id res chain seq x y z
N MET A 1 -2.93 19.28 -13.23
CA MET A 1 -3.05 18.72 -11.88
C MET A 1 -2.88 17.22 -12.00
N ALA A 2 -1.95 16.61 -11.26
CA ALA A 2 -1.81 15.16 -11.28
C ALA A 2 -2.93 14.57 -10.42
N TYR A 3 -3.84 13.82 -11.04
CA TYR A 3 -4.87 13.09 -10.32
C TYR A 3 -4.22 11.98 -9.47
N THR A 4 -4.63 11.88 -8.21
CA THR A 4 -4.26 10.76 -7.31
C THR A 4 -5.46 9.83 -7.21
N VAL A 5 -5.23 8.51 -7.18
CA VAL A 5 -6.30 7.51 -7.02
C VAL A 5 -6.97 7.65 -5.64
N LEU A 6 -6.20 8.07 -4.64
CA LEU A 6 -6.65 8.30 -3.27
C LEU A 6 -6.11 9.62 -2.75
N GLU A 7 -6.92 10.30 -1.93
CA GLU A 7 -6.52 11.49 -1.18
C GLU A 7 -5.54 11.14 -0.05
N ASP A 8 -4.66 12.08 0.26
CA ASP A 8 -3.67 11.93 1.33
C ASP A 8 -4.31 11.73 2.72
N GLU A 9 -5.50 12.30 2.95
CA GLU A 9 -6.27 12.09 4.18
C GLU A 9 -6.63 10.61 4.38
N TYR A 10 -7.05 9.92 3.31
CA TYR A 10 -7.35 8.50 3.38
C TYR A 10 -6.11 7.68 3.71
N ILE A 11 -4.97 8.00 3.10
CA ILE A 11 -3.70 7.33 3.38
C ILE A 11 -3.29 7.54 4.83
N ASN A 12 -3.36 8.76 5.35
CA ASN A 12 -3.03 9.04 6.75
C ASN A 12 -3.90 8.23 7.72
N LYS A 13 -5.22 8.19 7.47
CA LYS A 13 -6.17 7.42 8.28
C LYS A 13 -5.85 5.93 8.37
N LEU A 14 -5.31 5.33 7.30
CA LEU A 14 -4.89 3.92 7.33
C LEU A 14 -3.71 3.65 8.28
N PHE A 15 -2.89 4.67 8.55
CA PHE A 15 -1.71 4.55 9.41
C PHE A 15 -1.98 5.03 10.85
N GLU A 16 -3.13 5.64 11.13
CA GLU A 16 -3.52 6.03 12.48
C GLU A 16 -3.60 4.82 13.41
N GLY A 17 -2.97 4.94 14.59
CA GLY A 17 -2.95 3.86 15.59
C GLY A 17 -2.11 2.63 15.21
N THR A 18 -1.38 2.67 14.09
CA THR A 18 -0.47 1.60 13.70
C THR A 18 0.88 1.70 14.42
N GLY A 19 1.59 0.58 14.54
CA GLY A 19 2.93 0.52 15.13
C GLY A 19 4.08 0.78 14.14
N PHE A 20 3.83 1.50 13.04
CA PHE A 20 4.91 1.87 12.10
C PHE A 20 5.84 2.92 12.71
N SER A 21 7.09 2.95 12.24
CA SER A 21 8.08 3.92 12.72
C SER A 21 7.72 5.35 12.33
N ASP A 22 8.16 6.31 13.13
CA ASP A 22 7.97 7.75 12.87
C ASP A 22 8.47 8.16 11.48
N SER A 23 9.52 7.51 10.97
CA SER A 23 10.04 7.75 9.62
C SER A 23 9.03 7.44 8.51
N ILE A 24 8.14 6.47 8.72
CA ILE A 24 7.05 6.13 7.80
C ILE A 24 5.88 7.08 8.04
N LEU A 25 5.54 7.36 9.29
CA LEU A 25 4.40 8.19 9.67
C LEU A 25 4.59 9.68 9.33
N ALA A 26 5.83 10.15 9.21
CA ALA A 26 6.16 11.55 8.95
C ALA A 26 5.73 12.07 7.56
N SER A 27 5.34 11.20 6.61
CA SER A 27 4.97 11.63 5.27
C SER A 27 4.03 10.65 4.56
N THR A 28 3.00 11.20 3.92
CA THR A 28 2.07 10.45 3.04
C THR A 28 2.80 9.76 1.89
N LYS A 29 3.90 10.33 1.39
CA LYS A 29 4.77 9.66 0.40
C LYS A 29 5.34 8.34 0.94
N ARG A 30 5.87 8.35 2.17
CA ARG A 30 6.45 7.16 2.81
C ARG A 30 5.39 6.12 3.15
N GLN A 31 4.21 6.56 3.55
CA GLN A 31 3.05 5.69 3.76
C GLN A 31 2.62 4.99 2.45
N ARG A 32 2.54 5.74 1.34
CA ARG A 32 2.26 5.17 0.01
C ARG A 32 3.34 4.18 -0.44
N GLU A 33 4.62 4.52 -0.25
CA GLU A 33 5.76 3.61 -0.48
C GLU A 33 5.61 2.31 0.33
N GLN A 34 5.21 2.40 1.59
CA GLN A 34 5.01 1.25 2.46
C GLN A 34 3.82 0.37 2.02
N ILE A 35 2.71 0.97 1.55
CA ILE A 35 1.59 0.24 0.94
C ILE A 35 2.08 -0.52 -0.29
N VAL A 36 2.71 0.17 -1.25
CA VAL A 36 3.22 -0.43 -2.50
C VAL A 36 4.21 -1.56 -2.24
N LYS A 37 5.14 -1.36 -1.30
CA LYS A 37 6.09 -2.39 -0.87
C LYS A 37 5.36 -3.62 -0.34
N THR A 38 4.35 -3.42 0.50
CA THR A 38 3.58 -4.52 1.10
C THR A 38 2.79 -5.26 0.03
N LEU A 39 2.10 -4.56 -0.87
CA LEU A 39 1.37 -5.16 -2.00
C LEU A 39 2.30 -5.97 -2.91
N SER A 40 3.46 -5.40 -3.25
CA SER A 40 4.48 -6.08 -4.06
C SER A 40 4.97 -7.36 -3.38
N ASN A 41 5.22 -7.31 -2.08
CA ASN A 41 5.63 -8.48 -1.32
C ASN A 41 4.54 -9.57 -1.35
N GLN A 42 3.29 -9.19 -1.08
CA GLN A 42 2.18 -10.15 -1.04
C GLN A 42 1.94 -10.82 -2.39
N VAL A 43 1.92 -10.07 -3.49
CA VAL A 43 1.71 -10.62 -4.83
C VAL A 43 2.85 -11.54 -5.26
N ASN A 44 4.08 -11.29 -4.81
CA ASN A 44 5.25 -12.14 -5.10
C ASN A 44 5.43 -13.29 -4.09
N GLY A 45 4.49 -13.50 -3.16
CA GLY A 45 4.57 -14.56 -2.15
C GLY A 45 5.59 -14.30 -1.03
N TYR A 46 6.11 -13.08 -0.90
CA TYR A 46 6.98 -12.70 0.20
C TYR A 46 6.18 -12.40 1.47
N TRP A 47 6.78 -12.75 2.60
CA TRP A 47 6.21 -12.46 3.91
C TRP A 47 6.11 -10.94 4.18
N SER A 48 5.04 -10.54 4.86
CA SER A 48 4.90 -9.22 5.46
C SER A 48 4.40 -9.36 6.89
N GLY A 49 4.82 -8.46 7.78
CA GLY A 49 4.31 -8.42 9.13
C GLY A 49 2.78 -8.26 9.18
N HIS A 50 2.17 -8.78 10.24
CA HIS A 50 0.71 -8.81 10.44
C HIS A 50 0.06 -7.43 10.26
N THR A 51 0.63 -6.38 10.87
CA THR A 51 0.16 -5.00 10.74
C THR A 51 0.16 -4.52 9.29
N ALA A 52 1.22 -4.80 8.53
CA ALA A 52 1.33 -4.38 7.13
C ALA A 52 0.30 -5.11 6.25
N TYR A 53 0.13 -6.41 6.45
CA TYR A 53 -0.88 -7.20 5.75
C TYR A 53 -2.28 -6.65 5.98
N HIS A 54 -2.67 -6.46 7.25
CA HIS A 54 -4.00 -5.93 7.56
C HIS A 54 -4.20 -4.50 7.09
N LEU A 55 -3.14 -3.69 7.03
CA LEU A 55 -3.24 -2.34 6.46
C LEU A 55 -3.68 -2.38 4.99
N VAL A 56 -3.09 -3.25 4.18
CA VAL A 56 -3.42 -3.32 2.74
C VAL A 56 -4.74 -4.05 2.47
N VAL A 57 -5.15 -4.97 3.35
CA VAL A 57 -6.47 -5.62 3.28
C VAL A 57 -7.58 -4.65 3.72
N ASN A 58 -7.44 -4.02 4.89
CA ASN A 58 -8.43 -3.08 5.42
C ASN A 58 -8.55 -1.81 4.56
N GLY A 59 -7.45 -1.40 3.92
CA GLY A 59 -7.43 -0.34 2.92
C GLY A 59 -8.05 -0.74 1.58
N GLY A 60 -8.53 -1.98 1.43
CA GLY A 60 -9.22 -2.45 0.23
C GLY A 60 -8.31 -2.65 -0.99
N PHE A 61 -6.99 -2.71 -0.82
CA PHE A 61 -6.03 -2.89 -1.91
C PHE A 61 -5.77 -4.36 -2.25
N LEU A 62 -5.91 -5.24 -1.27
CA LEU A 62 -5.63 -6.67 -1.39
C LEU A 62 -6.86 -7.47 -0.95
N HIS A 63 -7.17 -8.55 -1.67
CA HIS A 63 -8.15 -9.52 -1.19
C HIS A 63 -7.64 -10.22 0.07
N ASP A 64 -8.49 -10.32 1.10
CA ASP A 64 -8.17 -11.13 2.27
C ASP A 64 -8.26 -12.61 1.90
N ASP A 65 -7.12 -13.29 1.96
CA ASP A 65 -7.00 -14.69 1.59
C ASP A 65 -6.24 -15.44 2.68
N LYS A 66 -6.39 -16.77 2.71
CA LYS A 66 -5.67 -17.61 3.67
C LYS A 66 -4.16 -17.54 3.48
N SER A 67 -3.41 -17.84 4.53
CA SER A 67 -1.95 -18.00 4.44
C SER A 67 -1.58 -19.05 3.40
N GLY A 68 -0.55 -18.79 2.60
CA GLY A 68 -0.08 -19.69 1.54
C GLY A 68 -0.93 -19.71 0.26
N ALA A 69 -2.02 -18.93 0.19
CA ALA A 69 -2.76 -18.72 -1.05
C ALA A 69 -2.13 -17.59 -1.87
N ASP A 70 -2.28 -17.67 -3.20
CA ASP A 70 -1.87 -16.62 -4.13
C ASP A 70 -2.66 -15.32 -3.85
N LYS A 71 -1.95 -14.29 -3.39
CA LYS A 71 -2.56 -13.01 -3.03
C LYS A 71 -2.87 -12.19 -4.27
N ARG A 72 -4.09 -11.67 -4.34
CA ARG A 72 -4.59 -10.90 -5.49
C ARG A 72 -4.91 -9.46 -5.11
N LEU A 73 -4.48 -8.54 -5.96
CA LEU A 73 -4.88 -7.13 -5.87
C LEU A 73 -6.35 -6.98 -6.21
N THR A 74 -7.02 -6.05 -5.53
CA THR A 74 -8.32 -5.55 -5.96
C THR A 74 -8.15 -4.58 -7.14
N ALA A 75 -9.25 -4.14 -7.76
CA ALA A 75 -9.19 -3.08 -8.77
C ALA A 75 -8.54 -1.78 -8.23
N LEU A 76 -8.81 -1.44 -6.96
CA LEU A 76 -8.18 -0.32 -6.27
C LEU A 76 -6.66 -0.56 -6.10
N GLY A 77 -6.27 -1.77 -5.69
CA GLY A 77 -4.86 -2.14 -5.55
C GLY A 77 -4.09 -2.04 -6.87
N VAL A 78 -4.70 -2.45 -7.98
CA VAL A 78 -4.11 -2.30 -9.32
C VAL A 78 -3.94 -0.82 -9.68
N ALA A 79 -5.00 -0.02 -9.58
CA ALA A 79 -4.95 1.40 -9.91
C ALA A 79 -3.92 2.16 -9.06
N PHE A 80 -3.83 1.85 -7.77
CA PHE A 80 -2.87 2.46 -6.85
C PHE A 80 -1.42 2.11 -7.20
N MET A 81 -1.14 0.85 -7.55
CA MET A 81 0.18 0.40 -7.98
C MET A 81 0.61 1.03 -9.31
N GLU A 82 -0.32 1.18 -10.26
CA GLU A 82 -0.06 1.81 -11.55
C GLU A 82 0.25 3.30 -11.42
N GLU A 83 -0.54 4.03 -10.62
CA GLU A 83 -0.28 5.44 -10.31
C GLU A 83 1.13 5.63 -9.73
N PHE A 84 1.52 4.77 -8.79
CA PHE A 84 2.83 4.85 -8.16
C PHE A 84 3.98 4.59 -9.14
N LYS A 85 3.83 3.61 -10.04
CA LYS A 85 4.82 3.32 -11.10
C LYS A 85 4.98 4.51 -12.04
N LEU A 86 3.87 5.10 -12.51
CA LEU A 86 3.87 6.25 -13.41
C LEU A 86 4.55 7.47 -12.79
N LYS A 87 4.34 7.69 -11.48
CA LYS A 87 4.98 8.78 -10.72
C LYS A 87 6.47 8.51 -10.43
N GLY A 88 6.88 7.25 -10.27
CA GLY A 88 8.26 6.85 -10.04
C GLY A 88 9.18 6.92 -11.27
N SER A 89 8.61 6.88 -12.48
CA SER A 89 9.34 7.04 -13.75
C SER A 89 9.65 8.49 -14.16
N GLY A 90 9.29 9.47 -13.32
CA GLY A 90 9.50 10.91 -13.56
C GLY A 90 10.60 11.56 -12.73
N SER A 91 11.62 10.80 -12.32
CA SER A 91 12.78 11.31 -11.58
C SER A 91 14.06 10.71 -12.15
N GLY A 92 14.43 11.19 -13.35
CA GLY A 92 15.78 11.11 -13.91
C GLY A 92 16.47 12.45 -13.74
#